data_AF-R1GHA1-F1
#
_entry.id   AF-R1GHA1-F1
#
_cell.length_a   1.000
_cell.length_b   1.000
_cell.length_c   1.000
_cell.angle_alpha   90.00
_cell.angle_beta   90.00
_cell.angle_gamma   90.00
#
_symmetry.space_group_name_H-M   'P 1'
#
loop_
_entity.id
_entity.type
_entity.pdbx_description
1 polymer ?
#
loop_
_entity_poly.entity_id
_entity_poly.type
_entity_poly.pdbx_seq_one_letter_code
_entity_poly.pdbx_strand_id
1 'polypeptide(L)'
;MGPSHEVNKNWAKLTEASDSIYLPDPSRYDLRDPGIHAPFFIFNEPPPAAKALDNINNFFVLNNLHQLHCVNMIRKRYNMLVYKPESTNPLADTPIDADWITHLEHCFEYLRLSITCGDYMVFETDSPPGSPEEYWKDGLSWGVVHSCMDWDRLMEFQEEQVALYNSTWS
;
A
#
# COMPACT_ATOMS: atom_id res chain seq x y z
N MET A 1 11.59 2.51 18.01
CA MET A 1 10.15 2.23 17.73
C MET A 1 9.94 0.74 17.54
N GLY A 2 8.74 0.23 17.87
CA GLY A 2 8.34 -1.19 17.82
C GLY A 2 6.80 -1.31 17.72
N PRO A 3 6.16 -2.44 18.04
CA PRO A 3 4.73 -2.67 17.83
C PRO A 3 3.80 -1.98 18.85
N SER A 4 4.08 -0.73 19.22
CA SER A 4 3.24 0.03 20.14
C SER A 4 1.85 0.32 19.55
N HIS A 5 0.87 0.58 20.43
CA HIS A 5 -0.49 0.92 20.02
C HIS A 5 -0.52 2.16 19.10
N GLU A 6 0.12 3.25 19.52
CA GLU A 6 0.13 4.50 18.74
C GLU A 6 0.81 4.34 17.37
N VAL A 7 1.92 3.60 17.30
CA VAL A 7 2.57 3.32 16.00
C VAL A 7 1.61 2.55 15.09
N ASN A 8 0.97 1.48 15.58
CA ASN A 8 0.04 0.71 14.77
C ASN A 8 -1.18 1.53 14.33
N LYS A 9 -1.69 2.40 15.20
CA LYS A 9 -2.80 3.31 14.89
C LYS A 9 -2.42 4.29 13.77
N ASN A 10 -1.25 4.93 13.87
CA ASN A 10 -0.78 5.86 12.84
C ASN A 10 -0.55 5.15 11.49
N TRP A 11 0.04 3.95 11.50
CA TRP A 11 0.18 3.12 10.30
C TRP A 11 -1.16 2.70 9.72
N ALA A 12 -2.16 2.40 10.55
CA ALA A 12 -3.49 2.04 10.08
C ALA A 12 -4.16 3.21 9.36
N LYS A 13 -4.03 4.45 9.88
CA LYS A 13 -4.53 5.65 9.22
C LYS A 13 -3.90 5.86 7.84
N LEU A 14 -2.59 5.64 7.72
CA LEU A 14 -1.86 5.80 6.46
C LEU A 14 -2.22 4.75 5.40
N THR A 15 -2.82 3.62 5.80
CA THR A 15 -3.23 2.53 4.90
C THR A 15 -4.71 2.20 5.07
N GLU A 16 -5.54 3.20 5.40
CA GLU A 16 -6.97 3.02 5.67
C GLU A 16 -7.76 2.84 4.38
N ALA A 17 -7.43 3.64 3.36
CA ALA A 17 -7.94 3.51 2.01
C ALA A 17 -7.42 2.22 1.33
N SER A 18 -8.21 1.68 0.40
CA SER A 18 -7.73 0.61 -0.49
C SER A 18 -6.67 1.17 -1.43
N ASP A 19 -5.77 0.32 -1.92
CA ASP A 19 -4.78 0.71 -2.92
C ASP A 19 -5.36 0.83 -4.34
N SER A 20 -6.63 0.49 -4.55
CA SER A 20 -7.22 0.37 -5.88
C SER A 20 -8.34 1.40 -6.11
N ILE A 21 -8.35 2.01 -7.29
CA ILE A 21 -9.36 2.99 -7.71
C ILE A 21 -10.18 2.49 -8.90
N TYR A 22 -11.45 2.88 -8.93
CA TYR A 22 -12.28 2.78 -10.12
C TYR A 22 -11.96 3.92 -11.09
N LEU A 23 -11.84 3.62 -12.38
CA LEU A 23 -11.73 4.62 -13.44
C LEU A 23 -12.85 4.42 -14.46
N PRO A 24 -13.90 5.27 -14.49
CA PRO A 24 -15.03 5.06 -15.39
C PRO A 24 -14.64 5.10 -16.87
N ASP A 25 -13.61 5.89 -17.20
CA ASP A 25 -13.07 6.01 -18.54
C ASP A 25 -11.52 6.01 -18.48
N PRO A 26 -10.88 4.83 -18.46
CA PRO A 26 -9.43 4.71 -18.40
C PRO A 26 -8.73 5.33 -19.62
N SER A 27 -9.42 5.42 -20.75
CA SER A 27 -8.88 5.97 -21.99
C SER A 27 -8.50 7.46 -21.86
N ARG A 28 -9.13 8.19 -20.93
CA ARG A 28 -8.77 9.58 -20.60
C ARG A 28 -7.37 9.74 -20.00
N TYR A 29 -6.79 8.65 -19.51
CA TYR A 29 -5.45 8.61 -18.94
C TYR A 29 -4.46 7.88 -19.86
N ASP A 30 -4.82 7.68 -21.13
CA ASP A 30 -4.05 6.88 -22.10
C ASP A 30 -3.78 5.44 -21.64
N LEU A 31 -4.56 4.93 -20.67
CA LEU A 31 -4.48 3.54 -20.20
C LEU A 31 -5.13 2.62 -21.24
N ARG A 32 -4.33 1.74 -21.82
CA ARG A 32 -4.76 0.77 -22.85
C ARG A 32 -4.80 -0.67 -22.34
N ASP A 33 -4.19 -0.91 -21.19
CA ASP A 33 -4.15 -2.22 -20.56
C ASP A 33 -5.50 -2.52 -19.89
N PRO A 34 -5.94 -3.80 -19.87
CA PRO A 34 -7.09 -4.18 -19.09
C PRO A 34 -6.80 -3.90 -17.61
N GLY A 35 -7.68 -3.15 -16.95
CA GLY A 35 -7.62 -2.97 -15.51
C GLY A 35 -7.91 -4.28 -14.77
N ILE A 36 -7.86 -4.22 -13.45
CA ILE A 36 -8.16 -5.34 -12.57
C ILE A 36 -9.66 -5.43 -12.29
N HIS A 37 -10.11 -6.62 -11.92
CA HIS A 37 -11.50 -6.88 -11.58
C HIS A 37 -11.90 -6.22 -10.26
N ALA A 38 -13.12 -5.69 -10.22
CA ALA A 38 -13.75 -4.93 -9.14
C ALA A 38 -14.75 -5.78 -8.32
N PRO A 39 -14.41 -6.20 -7.10
CA PRO A 39 -13.07 -6.44 -6.56
C PRO A 39 -12.96 -7.73 -5.74
N PHE A 40 -11.72 -8.15 -5.45
CA PHE A 40 -11.37 -9.07 -4.34
C PHE A 40 -11.24 -8.33 -2.98
N PHE A 41 -11.12 -6.99 -2.97
CA PHE A 41 -10.75 -6.18 -1.79
C PHE A 41 -11.85 -5.26 -1.23
N ILE A 42 -12.90 -4.97 -2.00
CA ILE A 42 -14.07 -4.17 -1.54
C ILE A 42 -15.26 -5.10 -1.23
N PHE A 43 -15.32 -6.26 -1.90
CA PHE A 43 -16.31 -7.30 -1.69
C PHE A 43 -15.60 -8.66 -1.89
N ASN A 44 -15.95 -9.69 -1.12
CA ASN A 44 -15.48 -11.05 -1.43
C ASN A 44 -16.19 -11.60 -2.69
N GLU A 45 -17.39 -11.09 -2.98
CA GLU A 45 -18.18 -11.39 -4.15
C GLU A 45 -18.97 -10.13 -4.56
N PRO A 46 -18.83 -9.62 -5.80
CA PRO A 46 -19.59 -8.46 -6.25
C PRO A 46 -21.10 -8.78 -6.26
N PRO A 47 -21.97 -7.82 -5.88
CA PRO A 47 -23.40 -8.04 -5.92
C PRO A 47 -23.84 -8.40 -7.35
N PRO A 48 -24.93 -9.16 -7.55
CA PRO A 48 -25.37 -9.59 -8.88
C PRO A 48 -25.52 -8.44 -9.89
N ALA A 49 -25.93 -7.26 -9.43
CA ALA A 49 -26.04 -6.05 -10.24
C ALA A 49 -24.68 -5.60 -10.84
N ALA A 50 -23.59 -5.77 -10.10
CA ALA A 50 -22.24 -5.39 -10.53
C ALA A 50 -21.65 -6.40 -11.54
N LYS A 51 -21.93 -7.71 -11.36
CA LYS A 51 -21.43 -8.78 -12.24
C LYS A 51 -21.85 -8.65 -13.71
N ALA A 52 -22.96 -7.95 -13.97
CA ALA A 52 -23.49 -7.75 -15.31
C ALA A 52 -22.89 -6.53 -16.03
N LEU A 53 -22.03 -5.75 -15.36
CA LEU A 53 -21.51 -4.50 -15.92
C LEU A 53 -20.21 -4.70 -16.71
N ASP A 54 -20.11 -4.03 -17.86
CA ASP A 54 -18.91 -4.03 -18.70
C ASP A 54 -17.72 -3.32 -18.02
N ASN A 55 -17.96 -2.51 -16.99
CA ASN A 55 -16.96 -1.73 -16.27
C ASN A 55 -16.29 -2.51 -15.12
N ILE A 56 -16.58 -3.81 -14.95
CA ILE A 56 -16.09 -4.57 -13.79
C ILE A 56 -14.57 -4.73 -13.76
N ASN A 57 -13.87 -4.52 -14.89
CA ASN A 57 -12.41 -4.52 -14.95
C ASN A 57 -11.80 -3.12 -14.93
N ASN A 58 -12.57 -2.08 -14.64
CA ASN A 58 -12.08 -0.70 -14.63
C ASN A 58 -11.47 -0.31 -13.27
N PHE A 59 -10.81 -1.24 -12.58
CA PHE A 59 -10.04 -0.92 -11.39
C PHE A 59 -8.56 -0.90 -11.69
N PHE A 60 -7.84 -0.03 -10.99
CA PHE A 60 -6.40 0.17 -11.17
C PHE A 60 -5.74 0.43 -9.83
N VAL A 61 -4.55 -0.11 -9.63
CA VAL A 61 -3.80 0.06 -8.39
C VAL A 61 -3.06 1.40 -8.41
N LEU A 62 -3.29 2.23 -7.39
CA LEU A 62 -2.50 3.40 -7.07
C LEU A 62 -1.17 2.97 -6.45
N ASN A 63 -0.10 3.06 -7.23
CA ASN A 63 1.24 2.61 -6.85
C ASN A 63 1.68 3.12 -5.46
N ASN A 64 1.50 4.41 -5.16
CA ASN A 64 1.91 5.00 -3.87
C ASN A 64 1.20 4.37 -2.66
N LEU A 65 -0.11 4.07 -2.77
CA LEU A 65 -0.86 3.40 -1.70
C LEU A 65 -0.44 1.92 -1.58
N HIS A 66 -0.22 1.24 -2.70
CA HIS A 66 0.23 -0.16 -2.71
C HIS A 66 1.63 -0.32 -2.09
N GLN A 67 2.57 0.57 -2.44
CA GLN A 67 3.90 0.61 -1.82
C GLN A 67 3.80 0.76 -0.29
N LEU A 68 2.95 1.68 0.18
CA LEU A 68 2.79 1.93 1.62
C LEU A 68 2.14 0.75 2.35
N HIS A 69 1.16 0.09 1.71
CA HIS A 69 0.60 -1.18 2.17
C HIS A 69 1.67 -2.26 2.29
N CYS A 70 2.49 -2.46 1.26
CA CYS A 70 3.59 -3.42 1.27
C CYS A 70 4.57 -3.18 2.42
N VAL A 71 4.96 -1.92 2.65
CA VAL A 71 5.83 -1.55 3.78
C VAL A 71 5.17 -1.89 5.12
N ASN A 72 3.88 -1.60 5.29
CA ASN A 72 3.15 -1.93 6.52
C ASN A 72 3.03 -3.45 6.73
N MET A 73 2.86 -4.24 5.67
CA MET A 73 2.83 -5.70 5.74
C MET A 73 4.16 -6.29 6.19
N ILE A 74 5.28 -5.84 5.60
CA ILE A 74 6.63 -6.22 6.01
C ILE A 74 6.86 -5.83 7.48
N ARG A 75 6.50 -4.60 7.86
CA ARG A 75 6.63 -4.10 9.24
C ARG A 75 5.83 -4.95 10.23
N LYS A 76 4.60 -5.34 9.89
CA LYS A 76 3.75 -6.18 10.75
C LYS A 76 4.37 -7.55 10.95
N ARG A 77 4.79 -8.23 9.88
CA ARG A 77 5.39 -9.56 9.97
C ARG A 77 6.73 -9.55 10.70
N TYR A 78 7.60 -8.56 10.43
CA TYR A 78 8.83 -8.34 11.19
C TYR A 78 8.53 -8.19 12.70
N ASN A 79 7.55 -7.35 13.05
CA ASN A 79 7.21 -7.14 14.44
C ASN A 79 6.65 -8.39 15.13
N MET A 80 5.87 -9.22 14.42
CA MET A 80 5.40 -10.50 14.94
C MET A 80 6.58 -11.44 15.25
N LEU A 81 7.54 -11.55 14.33
CA LEU A 81 8.70 -12.41 14.48
C LEU A 81 9.62 -11.97 15.62
N VAL A 82 9.88 -10.67 15.76
CA VAL A 82 10.83 -10.14 16.74
C VAL A 82 10.22 -10.00 18.13
N TYR A 83 8.98 -9.52 18.23
CA TYR A 83 8.38 -9.14 19.51
C TYR A 83 7.31 -10.13 20.01
N LYS A 84 6.91 -11.10 19.18
CA LYS A 84 5.96 -12.15 19.56
C LYS A 84 6.40 -13.56 19.10
N PRO A 85 7.69 -13.94 19.28
CA PRO A 85 8.24 -15.19 18.73
C PRO A 85 7.50 -16.43 19.25
N GLU A 86 7.03 -16.40 20.50
CA GLU A 86 6.27 -17.50 21.13
C GLU A 86 4.95 -17.83 20.43
N SER A 87 4.42 -16.88 19.66
CA SER A 87 3.13 -16.96 18.97
C SER A 87 3.25 -16.92 17.46
N THR A 88 4.47 -16.92 16.92
CA THR A 88 4.73 -16.81 15.48
C THR A 88 5.81 -17.81 15.09
N ASN A 89 5.40 -18.90 14.45
CA ASN A 89 6.32 -19.85 13.84
C ASN A 89 6.27 -19.70 12.31
N PRO A 90 7.23 -19.01 11.68
CA PRO A 90 7.19 -18.77 10.24
C PRO A 90 7.33 -20.04 9.39
N LEU A 91 7.73 -21.16 9.99
CA LEU A 91 7.95 -22.44 9.32
C LEU A 91 6.95 -23.51 9.78
N ALA A 92 5.82 -23.10 10.38
CA ALA A 92 4.79 -24.04 10.80
C ALA A 92 4.01 -24.69 9.64
N ASP A 93 4.21 -24.22 8.40
CA ASP A 93 3.56 -24.70 7.18
C ASP A 93 2.01 -24.70 7.30
N THR A 94 1.48 -23.71 8.02
CA THR A 94 0.03 -23.51 8.12
C THR A 94 -0.47 -22.67 6.94
N PRO A 95 -1.77 -22.72 6.61
CA PRO A 95 -2.33 -21.83 5.59
C PRO A 95 -2.09 -20.34 5.88
N ILE A 96 -2.08 -19.96 7.16
CA ILE A 96 -1.80 -18.58 7.58
C ILE A 96 -0.33 -18.22 7.28
N ASP A 97 0.61 -19.13 7.53
CA ASP A 97 2.02 -18.87 7.24
C ASP A 97 2.29 -18.84 5.74
N ALA A 98 1.66 -19.74 4.96
CA ALA A 98 1.75 -19.74 3.51
C ALA A 98 1.23 -18.42 2.90
N ASP A 99 0.13 -17.89 3.43
CA ASP A 99 -0.41 -16.58 3.05
C ASP A 99 0.58 -15.44 3.36
N TRP A 100 1.12 -15.39 4.59
CA TRP A 100 2.15 -14.40 4.95
C TRP A 100 3.39 -14.47 4.07
N ILE A 101 3.90 -15.66 3.77
CA ILE A 101 5.06 -15.84 2.90
C ILE A 101 4.75 -15.32 1.50
N THR A 102 3.63 -15.77 0.91
CA THR A 102 3.21 -15.33 -0.43
C THR A 102 3.06 -13.82 -0.50
N HIS A 103 2.41 -13.22 0.52
CA HIS A 103 2.20 -11.78 0.56
C HIS A 103 3.52 -11.02 0.69
N LEU A 104 4.45 -11.48 1.53
CA LEU A 104 5.75 -10.82 1.67
C LEU A 104 6.62 -10.92 0.41
N GLU A 105 6.68 -12.08 -0.24
CA GLU A 105 7.43 -12.24 -1.51
C GLU A 105 6.89 -11.30 -2.58
N HIS A 106 5.55 -11.19 -2.70
CA HIS A 106 4.91 -10.19 -3.56
C HIS A 106 5.30 -8.75 -3.17
N CYS A 107 5.26 -8.42 -1.87
CA CYS A 107 5.59 -7.08 -1.39
C CYS A 107 7.04 -6.70 -1.70
N PHE A 108 7.99 -7.62 -1.50
CA PHE A 108 9.39 -7.38 -1.81
C PHE A 108 9.61 -7.13 -3.31
N GLU A 109 9.00 -7.95 -4.16
CA GLU A 109 9.15 -7.80 -5.60
C GLU A 109 8.46 -6.52 -6.10
N TYR A 110 7.28 -6.20 -5.59
CA TYR A 110 6.59 -4.95 -5.92
C TYR A 110 7.43 -3.72 -5.58
N LEU A 111 7.95 -3.64 -4.35
CA LEU A 111 8.81 -2.52 -3.93
C LEU A 111 10.10 -2.46 -4.74
N ARG A 112 10.72 -3.61 -5.06
CA ARG A 112 11.91 -3.66 -5.92
C ARG A 112 11.61 -3.06 -7.31
N LEU A 113 10.50 -3.43 -7.92
CA LEU A 113 10.08 -2.91 -9.22
C LEU A 113 9.79 -1.41 -9.17
N SER A 114 9.04 -0.93 -8.17
CA SER A 114 8.72 0.50 -8.01
C SER A 114 9.99 1.35 -7.83
N ILE A 115 10.92 0.90 -6.97
CA ILE A 115 12.18 1.61 -6.74
C ILE A 115 13.05 1.64 -8.00
N THR A 116 13.18 0.51 -8.70
CA THR A 116 14.05 0.39 -9.88
C THR A 116 13.53 1.21 -11.07
N CYS A 117 12.21 1.41 -11.16
CA CYS A 117 11.59 2.20 -12.22
C CYS A 117 11.60 3.71 -11.96
N GLY A 118 12.21 4.17 -10.86
CA GLY A 118 12.59 5.57 -10.66
C GLY A 118 11.51 6.45 -10.03
N ASP A 119 11.02 6.06 -8.84
CA ASP A 119 10.02 6.87 -8.10
C ASP A 119 10.58 8.27 -7.74
N TYR A 120 11.87 8.36 -7.36
CA TYR A 120 12.56 9.63 -7.08
C TYR A 120 14.09 9.46 -7.14
N MET A 121 14.78 10.09 -8.10
CA MET A 121 16.26 10.10 -8.15
C MET A 121 16.80 11.37 -7.51
N VAL A 122 17.42 11.24 -6.33
CA VAL A 122 18.01 12.35 -5.57
C VAL A 122 19.31 11.92 -4.88
N PHE A 123 20.22 12.87 -4.65
CA PHE A 123 21.38 12.65 -3.78
C PHE A 123 20.99 12.99 -2.34
N GLU A 124 20.94 11.97 -1.49
CA GLU A 124 20.66 12.17 -0.07
C GLU A 124 21.85 12.77 0.67
N THR A 125 21.55 13.67 1.60
CA THR A 125 22.53 14.24 2.53
C THR A 125 22.20 13.78 3.95
N ASP A 126 23.14 13.95 4.88
CA ASP A 126 22.89 13.67 6.29
C ASP A 126 21.73 14.53 6.82
N SER A 127 21.08 14.07 7.89
CA SER A 127 19.94 14.76 8.49
C SER A 127 20.28 16.23 8.82
N PRO A 128 19.30 17.17 8.72
CA PRO A 128 19.58 18.58 8.86
C PRO A 128 20.26 18.94 10.19
N PRO A 129 21.15 19.96 10.24
CA PRO A 129 21.79 20.37 11.49
C PRO A 129 20.77 20.66 12.60
N GLY A 130 21.03 20.11 13.80
CA GLY A 130 20.10 20.22 14.95
C GLY A 130 19.09 19.07 15.06
N SER A 131 19.11 18.11 14.13
CA SER A 131 18.32 16.89 14.26
C SER A 131 18.76 16.06 15.48
N PRO A 132 17.82 15.42 16.20
CA PRO A 132 18.14 14.45 17.25
C PRO A 132 19.14 13.37 16.80
N GLU A 133 19.95 12.88 17.74
CA GLU A 133 21.04 11.92 17.48
C GLU A 133 20.55 10.67 16.75
N GLU A 134 19.36 10.18 17.11
CA GLU A 134 18.75 9.00 16.48
C GLU A 134 18.49 9.15 14.96
N TYR A 135 18.51 10.37 14.42
CA TYR A 135 18.25 10.62 13.01
C TYR A 135 19.52 10.75 12.17
N TRP A 136 20.73 10.76 12.74
CA TRP A 136 21.97 10.84 11.96
C TRP A 136 23.03 9.80 12.37
N LYS A 137 23.02 9.33 13.62
CA LYS A 137 24.08 8.46 14.17
C LYS A 137 24.32 7.17 13.38
N ASP A 138 23.28 6.60 12.78
CA ASP A 138 23.34 5.35 12.01
C ASP A 138 23.10 5.56 10.50
N GLY A 139 23.22 6.80 10.01
CA GLY A 139 23.22 7.10 8.57
C GLY A 139 21.86 7.09 7.90
N LEU A 140 20.80 7.60 8.56
CA LEU A 140 19.45 7.71 7.99
C LEU A 140 19.42 8.48 6.66
N SER A 141 20.33 9.44 6.48
CA SER A 141 20.51 10.23 5.25
C SER A 141 19.19 10.77 4.69
N TRP A 142 18.52 11.62 5.49
CA TRP A 142 17.20 12.22 5.19
C TRP A 142 17.27 13.75 5.15
N GLY A 143 18.42 14.29 4.72
CA GLY A 143 18.68 15.73 4.73
C GLY A 143 18.06 16.51 3.59
N VAL A 144 17.63 15.83 2.51
CA VAL A 144 17.11 16.53 1.34
C VAL A 144 15.66 16.98 1.56
N VAL A 145 15.29 18.10 0.93
CA VAL A 145 13.90 18.57 0.94
C VAL A 145 13.11 17.71 -0.05
N HIS A 146 12.10 17.02 0.46
CA HIS A 146 11.15 16.24 -0.34
C HIS A 146 9.86 17.05 -0.56
N SER A 147 9.38 17.08 -1.79
CA SER A 147 8.02 17.52 -2.10
C SER A 147 7.09 16.33 -1.96
N CYS A 148 6.40 16.22 -0.84
CA CYS A 148 5.49 15.11 -0.57
C CYS A 148 4.14 15.31 -1.29
N MET A 149 3.49 14.18 -1.61
CA MET A 149 2.10 14.15 -2.02
C MET A 149 1.18 14.50 -0.83
N ASP A 150 0.06 15.15 -1.11
CA ASP A 150 -1.03 15.28 -0.15
C ASP A 150 -1.73 13.92 0.00
N TRP A 151 -1.35 13.18 1.04
CA TRP A 151 -1.85 11.84 1.30
C TRP A 151 -3.33 11.81 1.66
N ASP A 152 -3.81 12.79 2.42
CA ASP A 152 -5.21 12.85 2.81
C ASP A 152 -6.08 13.05 1.55
N ARG A 153 -5.66 13.93 0.62
CA ARG A 153 -6.36 14.11 -0.66
C ARG A 153 -6.27 12.88 -1.57
N LEU A 154 -5.15 12.16 -1.57
CA LEU A 154 -5.02 10.92 -2.36
C LEU A 154 -5.99 9.84 -1.86
N MET A 155 -6.08 9.66 -0.55
CA MET A 155 -7.02 8.71 0.07
C MET A 155 -8.47 9.13 -0.17
N GLU A 156 -8.81 10.41 -0.01
CA GLU A 156 -10.15 10.93 -0.32
C GLU A 156 -10.52 10.68 -1.79
N PHE A 157 -9.61 10.94 -2.73
CA PHE A 157 -9.84 10.64 -4.14
C PHE A 157 -10.10 9.14 -4.38
N GLN A 158 -9.40 8.26 -3.68
CA GLN A 158 -9.59 6.82 -3.78
C GLN A 158 -10.99 6.41 -3.31
N GLU A 159 -11.42 6.93 -2.16
CA GLU A 159 -12.76 6.71 -1.60
C GLU A 159 -13.86 7.24 -2.54
N GLU A 160 -13.67 8.44 -3.11
CA GLU A 160 -14.58 9.02 -4.11
C GLU A 160 -14.75 8.09 -5.33
N GLN A 161 -13.67 7.47 -5.82
CA GLN A 161 -13.76 6.54 -6.96
C GLN A 161 -14.52 5.25 -6.58
N VAL A 162 -14.33 4.73 -5.37
CA VAL A 162 -15.10 3.57 -4.88
C VAL A 162 -16.58 3.91 -4.75
N ALA A 163 -16.90 5.10 -4.20
CA ALA A 163 -18.28 5.57 -4.09
C ALA A 163 -18.93 5.74 -5.47
N LEU A 164 -18.17 6.26 -6.46
CA LEU A 164 -18.61 6.37 -7.84
C LEU A 164 -18.93 5.00 -8.44
N TYR A 165 -18.05 4.00 -8.25
CA TYR A 165 -18.32 2.63 -8.72
C TYR A 165 -19.61 2.06 -8.12
N ASN A 166 -19.79 2.19 -6.81
CA ASN A 166 -20.99 1.69 -6.13
C ASN A 166 -22.27 2.34 -6.67
N SER A 167 -22.20 3.59 -7.12
CA SER A 167 -23.35 4.28 -7.74
C SER A 167 -23.73 3.73 -9.13
N THR A 168 -22.87 2.92 -9.76
CA THR A 168 -23.18 2.30 -11.06
C THR A 168 -24.11 1.09 -10.96
N TRP A 169 -24.43 0.65 -9.75
CA TRP A 169 -25.22 -0.55 -9.48
C TRP A 169 -26.71 -0.29 -9.24
N SER A 170 -27.08 0.99 -9.14
CA SER A 170 -28.45 1.46 -8.85
C SER A 170 -29.29 1.75 -10.08
#